data_AF-A0A2E5S778-F1
#
_entry.id   AF-A0A2E5S778-F1
#
_cell.length_a   1.000
_cell.length_b   1.000
_cell.length_c   1.000
_cell.angle_alpha   90.00
_cell.angle_beta   90.00
_cell.angle_gamma   90.00
#
_symmetry.space_group_name_H-M   'P 1'
#
loop_
_entity.id
_entity.type
_entity.pdbx_description
1 polymer ?
#
loop_
_entity_poly.entity_id
_entity_poly.type
_entity_poly.pdbx_seq_one_letter_code
_entity_poly.pdbx_strand_id
1 'polypeptide(L)'
;MTSRIGFSFLSAFIVLIALTHCQTDPAEPRIEVKTQDLYRDKNQTYTYVRGDLEDCRNLSIRYLEGDIKGHKTFGLQIEVMRGNVLDGQAKINVLHGDIVGGDGVVVNVLIGEDFTGKARVLKRITEEEAGF
;
A
#
# COMPACT_ATOMS: atom_id res chain seq x y z
N MET A 1 -54.05 -5.32 51.36
CA MET A 1 -53.58 -6.69 51.66
C MET A 1 -54.61 -7.62 51.07
N THR A 2 -54.39 -8.48 50.07
CA THR A 2 -53.21 -9.28 49.69
C THR A 2 -53.21 -9.57 48.18
N SER A 3 -51.99 -9.60 47.64
CA SER A 3 -51.55 -10.07 46.33
C SER A 3 -52.11 -11.44 45.92
N ARG A 4 -52.27 -11.66 44.59
CA ARG A 4 -51.70 -12.84 43.92
C ARG A 4 -51.62 -12.63 42.40
N ILE A 5 -50.37 -12.70 41.94
CA ILE A 5 -49.90 -12.76 40.56
C ILE A 5 -50.20 -14.16 40.00
N GLY A 6 -50.65 -14.22 38.74
CA GLY A 6 -50.79 -15.47 37.99
C GLY A 6 -50.33 -15.29 36.55
N PHE A 7 -49.11 -15.74 36.27
CA PHE A 7 -48.50 -15.89 34.95
C PHE A 7 -49.20 -16.98 34.12
N SER A 8 -49.30 -16.77 32.80
CA SER A 8 -49.19 -17.76 31.71
C SER A 8 -49.42 -17.03 30.37
N PHE A 9 -48.37 -16.67 29.63
CA PHE A 9 -47.81 -17.42 28.50
C PHE A 9 -48.85 -17.82 27.44
N LEU A 10 -48.89 -17.10 26.30
CA LEU A 10 -48.83 -17.73 24.97
C LEU A 10 -48.65 -16.68 23.84
N SER A 11 -47.51 -16.78 23.17
CA SER A 11 -47.24 -16.58 21.74
C SER A 11 -48.15 -15.67 20.90
N ALA A 12 -47.56 -14.57 20.41
CA ALA A 12 -47.67 -14.20 19.00
C ALA A 12 -46.34 -13.56 18.56
N PHE A 13 -45.46 -14.47 18.11
CA PHE A 13 -44.25 -14.19 17.36
C PHE A 13 -44.64 -13.53 16.02
N ILE A 14 -43.68 -12.79 15.42
CA ILE A 14 -43.66 -12.31 14.03
C ILE A 14 -44.36 -10.95 13.79
N VAL A 15 -43.55 -9.88 13.66
CA VAL A 15 -43.36 -9.07 12.43
C VAL A 15 -42.03 -8.33 12.63
N LEU A 16 -40.89 -8.90 12.23
CA LEU A 16 -40.24 -8.62 10.95
C LEU A 16 -40.20 -7.12 10.60
N ILE A 17 -39.44 -6.31 11.35
CA ILE A 17 -39.08 -4.96 10.90
C ILE A 17 -37.59 -4.95 10.59
N ALA A 18 -37.36 -5.05 9.28
CA ALA A 18 -36.25 -4.46 8.53
C ALA A 18 -34.90 -4.51 9.24
N LEU A 19 -34.16 -5.58 8.95
CA LEU A 19 -32.72 -5.47 8.79
C LEU A 19 -32.44 -4.30 7.85
N THR A 20 -32.12 -3.14 8.42
CA THR A 20 -31.27 -2.15 7.77
C THR A 20 -29.90 -2.80 7.67
N HIS A 21 -29.76 -3.70 6.69
CA HIS A 21 -28.47 -3.99 6.10
C HIS A 21 -27.98 -2.67 5.55
N CYS A 22 -27.25 -1.94 6.39
CA CYS A 22 -26.31 -0.93 5.97
C CYS A 22 -25.30 -1.71 5.12
N GLN A 23 -25.61 -1.84 3.83
CA GLN A 23 -24.61 -2.16 2.83
C GLN A 23 -23.62 -1.02 2.95
N THR A 24 -22.57 -1.28 3.74
CA THR A 24 -21.37 -0.47 3.69
C THR A 24 -20.88 -0.73 2.28
N ASP A 25 -21.17 0.20 1.38
CA ASP A 25 -20.57 0.21 0.06
C ASP A 25 -19.08 -0.09 0.26
N PRO A 26 -18.50 -1.09 -0.44
CA PRO A 26 -17.06 -1.24 -0.41
C PRO A 26 -16.53 0.08 -0.93
N ALA A 27 -16.00 0.90 -0.02
CA ALA A 27 -15.47 2.20 -0.35
C ALA A 27 -14.53 1.99 -1.52
N GLU A 28 -14.94 2.46 -2.70
CA GLU A 28 -14.10 2.38 -3.89
C GLU A 28 -12.73 2.91 -3.47
N PRO A 29 -11.63 2.19 -3.79
CA PRO A 29 -10.32 2.56 -3.33
C PRO A 29 -10.11 4.02 -3.71
N ARG A 30 -10.07 4.91 -2.71
CA ARG A 30 -9.91 6.34 -2.93
C ARG A 30 -8.61 6.49 -3.70
N ILE A 31 -8.74 6.89 -4.96
CA ILE A 31 -7.62 7.14 -5.85
C ILE A 31 -6.90 8.37 -5.32
N GLU A 32 -6.00 8.17 -4.38
CA GLU A 32 -5.21 9.27 -3.83
C GLU A 32 -4.00 9.48 -4.74
N VAL A 33 -4.02 10.63 -5.42
CA VAL A 33 -2.94 11.14 -6.27
C VAL A 33 -2.20 12.21 -5.47
N LYS A 34 -0.88 12.07 -5.33
CA LYS A 34 -0.02 13.05 -4.69
C LYS A 34 1.03 13.53 -5.69
N THR A 35 1.25 14.83 -5.73
CA THR A 35 2.25 15.47 -6.61
C THR A 35 3.28 16.25 -5.79
N GLN A 36 3.58 15.75 -4.60
CA GLN A 36 4.51 16.32 -3.64
C GLN A 36 5.23 15.18 -2.92
N ASP A 37 6.35 15.51 -2.29
CA ASP A 37 7.09 14.58 -1.45
C ASP A 37 6.22 14.08 -0.28
N LEU A 38 6.42 12.82 0.07
CA LEU A 38 5.81 12.19 1.23
C LEU A 38 6.86 12.04 2.32
N TYR A 39 6.59 12.65 3.47
CA TYR A 39 7.48 12.62 4.61
C TYR A 39 6.81 11.95 5.80
N ARG A 40 7.39 10.83 6.26
CA ARG A 40 6.91 10.07 7.43
C ARG A 40 5.45 9.60 7.34
N ASP A 41 4.91 9.50 6.14
CA ASP A 41 3.59 8.97 5.88
C ASP A 41 3.52 7.48 6.22
N LYS A 42 2.34 7.03 6.68
CA LYS A 42 2.17 5.66 7.18
C LYS A 42 0.83 5.04 6.82
N ASN A 43 0.85 3.75 6.49
CA ASN A 43 -0.35 2.91 6.33
C ASN A 43 -1.36 3.46 5.30
N GLN A 44 -0.87 4.04 4.20
CA GLN A 44 -1.71 4.58 3.14
C GLN A 44 -1.53 3.80 1.83
N THR A 45 -2.55 3.89 0.97
CA THR A 45 -2.48 3.37 -0.39
C THR A 45 -2.65 4.53 -1.37
N TYR A 46 -1.69 4.69 -2.28
CA TYR A 46 -1.68 5.71 -3.30
C TYR A 46 -1.77 5.08 -4.68
N THR A 47 -2.53 5.72 -5.58
CA THR A 47 -2.52 5.31 -6.99
C THR A 47 -1.30 5.89 -7.70
N TYR A 48 -1.01 7.16 -7.48
CA TYR A 48 0.11 7.83 -8.13
C TYR A 48 0.76 8.81 -7.17
N VAL A 49 2.08 8.74 -7.05
CA VAL A 49 2.90 9.69 -6.29
C VAL A 49 3.97 10.22 -7.21
N ARG A 50 4.02 11.55 -7.35
CA ARG A 50 5.12 12.27 -7.99
C ARG A 50 5.82 13.12 -6.95
N GLY A 51 6.96 12.65 -6.48
CA GLY A 51 7.68 13.19 -5.34
C GLY A 51 8.44 12.09 -4.60
N ASP A 52 9.41 12.50 -3.79
CA ASP A 52 10.26 11.57 -3.05
C ASP A 52 9.53 10.97 -1.84
N LEU A 53 9.95 9.77 -1.44
CA LEU A 53 9.53 9.13 -0.20
C LEU A 53 10.66 9.20 0.82
N GLU A 54 10.42 9.84 1.96
CA GLU A 54 11.39 9.91 3.05
C GLU A 54 10.78 9.46 4.38
N ASP A 55 11.45 8.51 5.05
CA ASP A 55 11.05 7.91 6.33
C ASP A 55 9.62 7.33 6.36
N CYS A 56 9.09 6.90 5.21
CA CYS A 56 7.72 6.42 5.02
C CYS A 56 7.53 4.94 5.39
N ARG A 57 6.34 4.54 5.86
CA ARG A 57 6.13 3.18 6.37
C ARG A 57 4.84 2.53 5.88
N ASN A 58 4.90 1.26 5.50
CA ASN A 58 3.72 0.46 5.13
C ASN A 58 2.86 1.15 4.07
N LEU A 59 3.47 1.69 3.01
CA LEU A 59 2.75 2.30 1.90
C LEU A 59 2.58 1.29 0.77
N SER A 60 1.43 1.32 0.12
CA SER A 60 1.21 0.65 -1.16
C SER A 60 1.04 1.71 -2.23
N ILE A 61 1.89 1.72 -3.26
CA ILE A 61 1.87 2.73 -4.31
C ILE A 61 1.86 2.03 -5.66
N ARG A 62 0.89 2.36 -6.50
CA ARG A 62 0.83 1.76 -7.84
C ARG A 62 1.88 2.35 -8.77
N TYR A 63 1.99 3.66 -8.79
CA TYR A 63 2.95 4.38 -9.63
C TYR A 63 3.71 5.42 -8.79
N LEU A 64 5.03 5.27 -8.71
CA LEU A 64 5.93 6.23 -8.07
C LEU A 64 6.84 6.86 -9.12
N GLU A 65 6.89 8.19 -9.15
CA GLU A 65 7.88 8.98 -9.89
C GLU A 65 8.63 9.84 -8.87
N GLY A 66 9.80 9.38 -8.43
CA GLY A 66 10.58 9.99 -7.35
C GLY A 66 11.50 8.97 -6.67
N ASP A 67 12.37 9.46 -5.79
CA ASP A 67 13.36 8.64 -5.11
C ASP A 67 12.85 8.11 -3.76
N ILE A 68 13.36 6.95 -3.34
CA ILE A 68 13.14 6.40 -2.00
C ILE A 68 14.38 6.65 -1.14
N LYS A 69 14.22 7.33 -0.02
CA LYS A 69 15.30 7.64 0.92
C LYS A 69 14.88 7.49 2.39
N GLY A 70 15.87 7.49 3.27
CA GLY A 70 15.69 7.43 4.72
C GLY A 70 15.71 6.01 5.32
N HIS A 71 16.58 5.82 6.30
CA HIS A 71 16.77 4.59 7.06
C HIS A 71 15.52 4.07 7.80
N LYS A 72 14.49 4.92 7.98
CA LYS A 72 13.21 4.52 8.59
C LYS A 72 12.13 4.18 7.55
N THR A 73 12.51 4.13 6.28
CA THR A 73 11.62 3.76 5.19
C THR A 73 11.53 2.24 5.06
N PHE A 74 10.36 1.66 5.33
CA PHE A 74 10.17 0.20 5.27
C PHE A 74 8.72 -0.21 5.00
N GLY A 75 8.53 -1.45 4.57
CA GLY A 75 7.20 -1.98 4.28
C GLY A 75 6.55 -1.35 3.05
N LEU A 76 7.34 -0.76 2.16
CA LEU A 76 6.84 -0.21 0.90
C LEU A 76 6.53 -1.33 -0.09
N GLN A 77 5.38 -1.25 -0.75
CA GLN A 77 4.99 -2.11 -1.87
C GLN A 77 4.67 -1.24 -3.07
N ILE A 78 5.50 -1.32 -4.11
CA ILE A 78 5.40 -0.45 -5.28
C ILE A 78 5.21 -1.30 -6.54
N GLU A 79 4.19 -1.03 -7.35
CA GLU A 79 3.97 -1.77 -8.60
C GLU A 79 4.92 -1.29 -9.70
N VAL A 80 5.00 0.01 -9.93
CA VAL A 80 5.93 0.61 -10.90
C VAL A 80 6.59 1.84 -10.28
N MET A 81 7.92 1.91 -10.38
CA MET A 81 8.73 3.03 -9.93
C MET A 81 9.60 3.57 -11.05
N ARG A 82 9.65 4.89 -11.18
CA ARG A 82 10.66 5.64 -11.93
C ARG A 82 11.41 6.53 -10.95
N GLY A 83 12.70 6.29 -10.78
CA GLY A 83 13.55 6.94 -9.77
C GLY A 83 14.47 5.94 -9.11
N ASN A 84 15.20 6.38 -8.08
CA ASN A 84 16.25 5.60 -7.45
C ASN A 84 15.88 5.15 -6.04
N VAL A 85 16.43 4.02 -5.62
CA VAL A 85 16.39 3.58 -4.22
C VAL A 85 17.71 3.97 -3.57
N LEU A 86 17.68 5.06 -2.80
CA LEU A 86 18.85 5.63 -2.14
C LEU A 86 19.08 5.01 -0.75
N ASP A 87 17.99 4.66 -0.05
CA ASP A 87 18.03 4.00 1.26
C ASP A 87 16.66 3.38 1.60
N GLY A 88 16.60 2.53 2.63
CA GLY A 88 15.37 1.92 3.14
C GLY A 88 15.07 0.51 2.60
N GLN A 89 13.83 0.05 2.81
CA GLN A 89 13.37 -1.28 2.40
C GLN A 89 12.09 -1.17 1.57
N ALA A 90 12.11 -1.76 0.36
CA ALA A 90 10.98 -1.73 -0.55
C ALA A 90 10.85 -3.05 -1.32
N LYS A 91 9.61 -3.43 -1.62
CA LYS A 91 9.28 -4.45 -2.62
C LYS A 91 8.74 -3.73 -3.85
N ILE A 92 9.46 -3.82 -4.95
CA ILE A 92 9.14 -3.12 -6.20
C ILE A 92 8.93 -4.16 -7.29
N ASN A 93 7.79 -4.11 -7.98
CA ASN A 93 7.57 -5.04 -9.09
C ASN A 93 8.37 -4.61 -10.33
N VAL A 94 8.27 -3.36 -10.76
CA VAL A 94 9.11 -2.81 -11.85
C VAL A 94 9.82 -1.56 -11.36
N LEU A 95 11.15 -1.57 -11.36
CA LEU A 95 11.99 -0.41 -11.07
C LEU A 95 12.69 0.04 -12.34
N HIS A 96 12.46 1.29 -12.73
CA HIS A 96 13.25 1.99 -13.72
C HIS A 96 14.08 3.08 -13.03
N GLY A 97 15.37 2.80 -12.88
CA GLY A 97 16.33 3.58 -12.12
C GLY A 97 17.23 2.67 -11.28
N ASP A 98 18.05 3.28 -10.44
CA ASP A 98 19.15 2.60 -9.79
C ASP A 98 18.87 2.26 -8.32
N ILE A 99 19.42 1.14 -7.85
CA ILE A 99 19.50 0.80 -6.44
C ILE A 99 20.87 1.22 -5.93
N VAL A 100 20.92 2.37 -5.27
CA VAL A 100 22.15 2.96 -4.73
C VAL A 100 22.38 2.53 -3.28
N GLY A 101 21.30 2.32 -2.52
CA GLY A 101 21.34 1.91 -1.13
C GLY A 101 20.09 1.16 -0.69
N GLY A 102 19.97 0.95 0.62
CA GLY A 102 18.85 0.26 1.24
C GLY A 102 19.10 -1.23 1.48
N ASP A 103 18.67 -1.69 2.65
CA ASP A 103 18.73 -3.10 3.03
C ASP A 103 17.37 -3.77 2.78
N GLY A 104 17.36 -4.96 2.18
CA GLY A 104 16.11 -5.70 1.98
C GLY A 104 15.24 -5.18 0.82
N VAL A 105 15.85 -4.49 -0.15
CA VAL A 105 15.21 -4.15 -1.42
C VAL A 105 14.98 -5.43 -2.24
N VAL A 106 13.74 -5.63 -2.69
CA VAL A 106 13.36 -6.74 -3.57
C VAL A 106 12.75 -6.16 -4.83
N VAL A 107 13.30 -6.52 -5.99
CA VAL A 107 12.83 -6.05 -7.30
C VAL A 107 12.51 -7.23 -8.20
N ASN A 108 11.32 -7.27 -8.81
CA ASN A 108 11.02 -8.32 -9.78
C ASN A 108 11.66 -8.03 -11.14
N VAL A 109 11.53 -6.82 -11.65
CA VAL A 109 12.17 -6.36 -12.90
C VAL A 109 12.92 -5.06 -12.64
N LEU A 110 14.24 -5.08 -12.84
CA LEU A 110 15.11 -3.91 -12.75
C LEU A 110 15.53 -3.47 -14.15
N ILE A 111 15.25 -2.20 -14.45
CA ILE A 111 15.71 -1.44 -15.62
C ILE A 111 16.67 -0.38 -15.09
N GLY A 112 17.95 -0.73 -14.99
CA GLY A 112 18.96 0.06 -14.30
C GLY A 112 19.96 -0.80 -13.56
N GLU A 113 20.73 -0.18 -12.67
CA GLU A 113 21.83 -0.84 -11.98
C GLU A 113 21.57 -1.07 -10.48
N ASP A 114 22.24 -2.06 -9.92
CA ASP A 114 22.27 -2.27 -8.47
C ASP A 114 23.70 -2.08 -7.98
N PHE A 115 23.97 -0.91 -7.42
CA PHE A 115 25.28 -0.55 -6.88
C PHE A 115 25.52 -1.14 -5.49
N THR A 116 24.49 -1.67 -4.82
CA THR A 116 24.62 -2.27 -3.49
C THR A 116 25.16 -3.70 -3.55
N GLY A 117 24.81 -4.44 -4.61
CA GLY A 117 25.06 -5.88 -4.72
C GLY A 117 24.30 -6.73 -3.69
N LYS A 118 23.37 -6.13 -2.94
CA LYS A 118 22.61 -6.77 -1.85
C LYS A 118 21.13 -6.92 -2.17
N ALA A 119 20.61 -6.19 -3.15
CA ALA A 119 19.21 -6.24 -3.51
C ALA A 119 18.86 -7.60 -4.12
N ARG A 120 17.67 -8.11 -3.81
CA ARG A 120 17.15 -9.32 -4.45
C ARG A 120 16.44 -8.95 -5.74
N VAL A 121 17.16 -9.00 -6.85
CA VAL A 121 16.63 -8.73 -8.20
C VAL A 121 16.32 -10.04 -8.91
N LEU A 122 15.07 -10.22 -9.36
CA LEU A 122 14.66 -11.45 -10.06
C LEU A 122 15.02 -11.43 -11.55
N LYS A 123 14.84 -10.28 -12.21
CA LYS A 123 15.18 -10.08 -13.62
C LYS A 123 15.78 -8.70 -13.83
N ARG A 124 16.88 -8.63 -14.59
CA ARG A 124 17.43 -7.38 -15.12
C ARG A 124 17.11 -7.30 -16.61
N ILE A 125 16.78 -6.10 -17.08
CA ILE A 125 16.63 -5.80 -18.50
C ILE A 125 17.32 -4.48 -18.82
N THR A 126 17.83 -4.35 -20.04
CA THR A 126 18.37 -3.07 -20.52
C THR A 126 17.23 -2.15 -20.96
N GLU A 127 17.53 -0.85 -21.11
CA GLU A 127 16.54 0.10 -21.68
C GLU A 127 16.10 -0.32 -23.08
N GLU A 128 17.02 -0.82 -23.91
CA GLU A 128 16.76 -1.34 -25.25
C GLU A 128 15.76 -2.52 -25.24
N GLU A 129 15.93 -3.46 -24.31
CA GLU A 129 15.02 -4.61 -24.14
C GLU A 129 13.64 -4.20 -23.60
N ALA A 130 13.57 -3.10 -22.87
CA ALA A 130 12.33 -2.56 -22.33
C ALA A 130 11.52 -1.77 -23.38
N GLY A 131 12.11 -1.46 -24.54
CA GLY A 131 11.47 -0.72 -25.62
C GLY A 131 11.34 0.78 -25.33
N PHE A 132 12.26 1.33 -24.52
CA PHE A 132 12.41 2.77 -24.31
C PHE A 132 13.43 3.39 -25.27
#